data_AF-A0A2K6VJ81-F1
#
_entry.id   AF-A0A2K6VJ81-F1
#
_cell.length_a   1.000
_cell.length_b   1.000
_cell.length_c   1.000
_cell.angle_alpha   90.00
_cell.angle_beta   90.00
_cell.angle_gamma   90.00
#
_symmetry.space_group_name_H-M   'P 1'
#
loop_
_entity.id
_entity.type
_entity.pdbx_description
1 polymer ?
#
loop_
_entity_poly.entity_id
_entity_poly.type
_entity_poly.pdbx_seq_one_letter_code
_entity_poly.pdbx_strand_id
1 'polypeptide(L)'
;MASKLPKIAPKTVINRAQTPIMVWLRDKLNAVYRDRTTPPPGLPTSDGESKFYEMNRFPNTQAARSRPSASLPGGVHHKSSDNYYLERDARRSVQPPKCIYSTDSHGPVFKSLDGEVISCEAGTKVEAGLRKNFGLEAPTPGFGYAWHRNKEDELPTTKYSKDFAALEKYDKFTYSD
;
A
#
# COMPACT_ATOMS: atom_id res chain seq x y z
N MET A 1 -15.51 10.22 -24.53
CA MET A 1 -16.62 10.22 -23.55
C MET A 1 -16.79 8.81 -23.02
N ALA A 2 -16.60 8.57 -21.73
CA ALA A 2 -16.90 7.26 -21.15
C ALA A 2 -18.42 7.06 -21.18
N SER A 3 -18.94 6.33 -22.17
CA SER A 3 -20.33 5.91 -22.17
C SER A 3 -20.59 5.16 -20.86
N LYS A 4 -21.49 5.67 -20.02
CA LYS A 4 -21.88 4.99 -18.78
C LYS A 4 -22.26 3.56 -19.14
N LEU A 5 -21.57 2.57 -18.56
CA LEU A 5 -21.89 1.16 -18.79
C LEU A 5 -23.38 0.93 -18.51
N PRO A 6 -24.09 0.18 -19.36
CA PRO A 6 -25.50 -0.10 -19.13
C PRO A 6 -25.67 -0.77 -17.76
N LYS A 7 -26.70 -0.38 -17.02
CA LYS A 7 -27.12 -1.03 -15.77
C LYS A 7 -28.10 -2.16 -16.10
N ILE A 8 -28.29 -3.11 -15.16
CA ILE A 8 -29.29 -4.19 -15.35
C ILE A 8 -30.70 -3.59 -15.45
N ALA A 9 -30.97 -2.56 -14.65
CA ALA A 9 -32.24 -1.84 -14.64
C ALA A 9 -32.02 -0.31 -14.67
N PRO A 10 -32.98 0.47 -15.19
CA PRO A 10 -32.93 1.92 -15.10
C PRO A 10 -33.02 2.37 -13.63
N LYS A 11 -32.54 3.59 -13.35
CA LYS A 11 -32.57 4.18 -11.99
C LYS A 11 -33.99 4.34 -11.42
N THR A 12 -35.00 4.35 -12.29
CA THR A 12 -36.43 4.45 -11.92
C THR A 12 -36.98 3.18 -11.30
N VAL A 13 -36.31 2.04 -11.42
CA VAL A 13 -36.74 0.81 -10.74
C VAL A 13 -36.51 0.96 -9.24
N ILE A 14 -37.62 0.99 -8.50
CA ILE A 14 -37.64 1.00 -7.04
C ILE A 14 -37.28 -0.41 -6.56
N ASN A 15 -36.22 -0.51 -5.77
CA ASN A 15 -35.82 -1.77 -5.18
C ASN A 15 -36.84 -2.19 -4.12
N ARG A 16 -37.13 -3.49 -4.03
CA ARG A 16 -37.90 -4.02 -2.90
C ARG A 16 -37.12 -3.74 -1.61
N ALA A 17 -37.61 -2.79 -0.84
CA ALA A 17 -37.11 -2.49 0.49
C ALA A 17 -38.01 -3.17 1.54
N GLN A 18 -37.49 -3.34 2.75
CA GLN A 18 -38.31 -3.70 3.90
C GLN A 18 -39.38 -2.62 4.15
N THR A 19 -40.45 -2.96 4.86
CA THR A 19 -41.47 -1.97 5.25
C THR A 19 -40.83 -0.83 6.05
N PRO A 20 -41.36 0.41 5.99
CA PRO A 20 -40.77 1.54 6.70
C PRO A 20 -40.54 1.30 8.20
N ILE A 21 -41.43 0.55 8.85
CA ILE A 21 -41.29 0.18 10.26
C ILE A 21 -40.12 -0.77 10.53
N MET A 22 -39.87 -1.72 9.61
CA MET A 22 -38.75 -2.66 9.73
C MET A 22 -37.42 -1.96 9.40
N VAL A 23 -37.42 -1.03 8.43
CA VAL A 23 -36.28 -0.13 8.17
C VAL A 23 -35.93 0.69 9.40
N TRP A 24 -36.94 1.32 10.02
CA TRP A 24 -36.75 2.06 11.27
C TRP A 24 -36.21 1.18 12.40
N LEU A 25 -36.78 -0.02 12.58
CA LEU A 25 -36.33 -0.96 13.61
C LEU A 25 -34.88 -1.40 13.36
N ARG A 26 -34.52 -1.74 12.12
CA ARG A 26 -33.15 -2.09 11.70
C ARG A 26 -32.18 -0.95 11.99
N ASP A 27 -32.52 0.27 11.60
CA ASP A 27 -31.65 1.43 11.77
C ASP A 27 -31.50 1.81 13.26
N LYS A 28 -32.54 1.58 14.06
CA LYS A 28 -32.49 1.75 15.51
C LYS A 28 -31.63 0.68 16.19
N LEU A 29 -31.78 -0.59 15.84
CA LEU A 29 -31.00 -1.70 16.42
C LEU A 29 -29.53 -1.66 16.02
N ASN A 30 -29.23 -1.28 14.77
CA ASN A 30 -27.86 -1.07 14.29
C ASN A 30 -27.28 0.28 14.74
N ALA A 31 -28.05 1.08 15.47
CA ALA A 31 -27.64 2.36 16.01
C ALA A 31 -27.06 3.31 14.94
N VAL A 32 -27.72 3.31 13.78
CA VAL A 32 -27.39 4.17 12.63
C VAL A 32 -27.54 5.64 13.03
N TYR A 33 -28.61 5.92 13.80
CA TYR A 33 -28.91 7.19 14.43
C TYR A 33 -28.52 7.14 15.92
N ARG A 34 -27.28 7.52 16.23
CA ARG A 34 -26.83 7.73 17.61
C ARG A 34 -26.73 9.21 17.95
N ASP A 35 -26.87 9.49 19.24
CA ASP A 35 -26.58 10.81 19.80
C ASP A 35 -25.14 11.21 19.45
N ARG A 36 -24.94 12.49 19.14
CA ARG A 36 -23.69 13.05 18.56
C ARG A 36 -22.45 12.80 19.42
N THR A 37 -22.64 12.43 20.68
CA THR A 37 -21.62 12.08 21.66
C THR A 37 -20.87 10.78 21.35
N THR A 38 -21.47 9.83 20.62
CA THR A 38 -20.78 8.58 20.22
C THR A 38 -20.77 8.45 18.69
N PRO A 39 -19.58 8.36 18.05
CA PRO A 39 -19.51 8.27 16.60
C PRO A 39 -20.26 7.01 16.14
N PRO A 40 -21.19 7.13 15.17
CA PRO A 40 -21.98 6.00 14.74
C PRO A 40 -21.10 4.98 14.00
N PRO A 41 -21.39 3.68 14.08
CA PRO A 41 -20.65 2.68 13.33
C PRO A 41 -20.86 2.91 11.83
N GLY A 42 -19.79 3.27 11.11
CA GLY A 42 -19.82 3.55 9.68
C GLY A 42 -18.98 4.76 9.29
N LEU A 43 -18.90 5.03 7.99
CA LEU A 43 -18.24 6.24 7.48
C LEU A 43 -19.11 7.47 7.80
N PRO A 44 -18.53 8.55 8.35
CA PRO A 44 -19.28 9.78 8.63
C PRO A 44 -19.76 10.40 7.32
N THR A 45 -21.06 10.68 7.24
CA THR A 45 -21.62 11.54 6.18
C THR A 45 -21.46 13.00 6.61
N SER A 46 -21.63 13.97 5.70
CA SER A 46 -21.54 15.42 6.00
C SER A 46 -22.34 15.86 7.23
N ASP A 47 -23.42 15.13 7.52
CA ASP A 47 -24.39 15.47 8.55
C ASP A 47 -24.07 14.81 9.91
N GLY A 48 -22.96 14.05 9.99
CA GLY A 48 -22.51 13.34 11.20
C GLY A 48 -23.23 12.01 11.48
N GLU A 49 -24.24 11.67 10.68
CA GLU A 49 -24.95 10.38 10.75
C GLU A 49 -24.23 9.30 9.94
N SER A 50 -24.32 8.06 10.42
CA SER A 50 -23.96 6.89 9.59
C SER A 50 -25.12 6.55 8.67
N LYS A 51 -24.83 6.05 7.47
CA LYS A 51 -25.85 5.52 6.56
C LYS A 51 -25.77 4.00 6.57
N PHE A 52 -26.91 3.32 6.71
CA PHE A 52 -26.96 1.89 6.51
C PHE A 52 -26.65 1.54 5.05
N TYR A 53 -25.59 0.76 4.83
CA TYR A 53 -25.26 0.21 3.52
C TYR A 53 -25.93 -1.15 3.36
N GLU A 54 -26.87 -1.26 2.43
CA GLU A 54 -27.48 -2.52 2.09
C GLU A 54 -26.43 -3.49 1.52
N MET A 55 -26.29 -4.66 2.16
CA MET A 55 -25.36 -5.70 1.71
C MET A 55 -25.80 -6.33 0.38
N ASN A 56 -27.11 -6.33 0.13
CA ASN A 56 -27.68 -6.82 -1.11
C ASN A 56 -27.51 -5.81 -2.24
N ARG A 57 -27.05 -6.31 -3.38
CA ARG A 57 -26.91 -5.52 -4.60
C ARG A 57 -28.20 -5.59 -5.40
N PHE A 58 -28.71 -4.45 -5.85
CA PHE A 58 -29.94 -4.39 -6.63
C PHE A 58 -29.70 -4.17 -8.14
N PRO A 59 -30.67 -4.48 -9.02
CA PRO A 59 -30.51 -4.35 -10.46
C PRO A 59 -30.10 -2.94 -10.94
N ASN A 60 -30.59 -1.90 -10.28
CA ASN A 60 -30.25 -0.50 -10.61
C ASN A 60 -28.84 -0.08 -10.14
N THR A 61 -28.23 -0.80 -9.18
CA THR A 61 -26.87 -0.52 -8.69
C THR A 61 -25.81 -1.33 -9.43
N GLN A 62 -26.16 -2.49 -9.99
CA GLN A 62 -25.25 -3.39 -10.72
C GLN A 62 -25.12 -3.03 -12.22
N ALA A 63 -23.93 -3.23 -12.78
CA ALA A 63 -23.73 -3.17 -14.24
C ALA A 63 -24.48 -4.32 -14.93
N ALA A 64 -24.90 -4.10 -16.19
CA ALA A 64 -25.57 -5.10 -17.01
C ALA A 64 -24.73 -6.38 -17.14
N ARG A 65 -25.40 -7.53 -17.20
CA ARG A 65 -24.75 -8.84 -17.35
C ARG A 65 -24.06 -8.99 -18.70
N SER A 66 -24.72 -8.51 -19.76
CA SER A 66 -24.11 -8.37 -21.08
C SER A 66 -23.28 -7.10 -21.13
N ARG A 67 -22.03 -7.21 -21.58
CA ARG A 67 -21.08 -6.10 -21.69
C ARG A 67 -20.75 -5.89 -23.16
N PRO A 68 -20.57 -4.64 -23.63
CA PRO A 68 -20.05 -4.39 -24.96
C PRO A 68 -18.64 -4.99 -25.09
N SER A 69 -18.23 -5.35 -26.30
CA SER A 69 -16.87 -5.82 -26.58
C SER A 69 -15.86 -4.78 -26.13
N ALA A 70 -14.85 -5.21 -25.36
CA ALA A 70 -13.79 -4.32 -24.91
C ALA A 70 -12.78 -4.08 -26.06
N SER A 71 -12.36 -2.82 -26.21
CA SER A 71 -11.21 -2.44 -27.04
C SER A 71 -10.08 -2.03 -26.10
N LEU A 72 -9.21 -2.98 -25.76
CA LEU A 72 -8.08 -2.72 -24.86
C LEU A 72 -6.92 -2.09 -25.65
N PRO A 73 -6.21 -1.09 -25.07
CA PRO A 73 -5.02 -0.56 -25.70
C PRO A 73 -3.92 -1.63 -25.77
N GLY A 74 -3.07 -1.56 -26.79
CA GLY A 74 -1.85 -2.37 -26.85
C GLY A 74 -0.88 -2.02 -25.71
N GLY A 75 0.01 -2.96 -25.38
CA GLY A 75 1.12 -2.67 -24.47
C GLY A 75 2.17 -1.75 -25.10
N VAL A 76 3.12 -1.27 -24.29
CA VAL A 76 4.18 -0.32 -24.70
C VAL A 76 5.07 -0.83 -25.85
N HIS A 77 5.14 -2.15 -26.05
CA HIS A 77 5.88 -2.80 -27.14
C HIS A 77 4.99 -3.21 -28.33
N HIS A 78 3.77 -2.68 -28.46
CA HIS A 78 2.95 -2.85 -29.67
C HIS A 78 3.38 -1.81 -30.73
N LYS A 79 4.63 -1.88 -31.18
CA LYS A 79 5.25 -0.98 -32.16
C LYS A 79 5.67 -1.75 -33.41
N SER A 80 5.60 -1.11 -34.58
CA SER A 80 5.97 -1.70 -35.88
C SER A 80 7.46 -1.57 -36.23
N SER A 81 8.18 -0.61 -35.62
CA SER A 81 9.62 -0.38 -35.79
C SER A 81 10.30 -0.16 -34.43
N ASP A 82 11.63 -0.24 -34.40
CA ASP A 82 12.46 0.05 -33.22
C ASP A 82 12.01 -0.70 -31.95
N ASN A 83 11.74 -1.99 -32.11
CA ASN A 83 11.18 -2.85 -31.07
C ASN A 83 11.83 -4.24 -31.07
N TYR A 84 13.14 -4.27 -31.29
CA TYR A 84 13.92 -5.50 -31.29
C TYR A 84 13.83 -6.19 -29.92
N TYR A 85 13.58 -7.50 -29.92
CA TYR A 85 13.45 -8.26 -28.68
C TYR A 85 14.72 -8.20 -27.81
N LEU A 86 15.88 -8.14 -28.46
CA LEU A 86 17.19 -8.09 -27.81
C LEU A 86 17.32 -6.93 -26.80
N GLU A 87 16.77 -5.76 -27.11
CA GLU A 87 16.89 -4.56 -26.26
C GLU A 87 15.97 -4.59 -25.03
N ARG A 88 14.96 -5.46 -25.03
CA ARG A 88 13.97 -5.57 -23.95
C ARG A 88 13.97 -6.93 -23.23
N ASP A 89 14.81 -7.87 -23.64
CA ASP A 89 14.90 -9.19 -23.01
C ASP A 89 15.69 -9.11 -21.70
N ALA A 90 15.02 -8.62 -20.66
CA ALA A 90 15.58 -8.55 -19.31
C ALA A 90 15.91 -9.94 -18.72
N ARG A 91 15.42 -11.03 -19.32
CA ARG A 91 15.78 -12.41 -18.89
C ARG A 91 17.22 -12.74 -19.24
N ARG A 92 17.78 -12.09 -20.27
CA ARG A 92 19.18 -12.25 -20.70
C ARG A 92 20.11 -11.19 -20.12
N SER A 93 19.57 -10.15 -19.46
CA SER A 93 20.39 -9.13 -18.80
C SER A 93 20.81 -9.52 -17.38
N VAL A 94 20.23 -10.58 -16.82
CA VAL A 94 20.59 -11.09 -15.48
C VAL A 94 22.03 -11.59 -15.50
N GLN A 95 22.89 -10.92 -14.73
CA GLN A 95 24.27 -11.35 -14.53
C GLN A 95 24.35 -12.41 -13.42
N PRO A 96 25.36 -13.30 -13.45
CA PRO A 96 25.63 -14.18 -12.33
C PRO A 96 25.85 -13.41 -11.01
N PRO A 97 25.57 -14.01 -9.84
CA PRO A 97 25.85 -13.39 -8.56
C PRO A 97 27.34 -13.03 -8.40
N LYS A 98 27.61 -11.85 -7.85
CA LYS A 98 28.98 -11.42 -7.54
C LYS A 98 29.48 -12.13 -6.27
N CYS A 99 30.55 -12.90 -6.40
CA CYS A 99 31.19 -13.60 -5.28
C CYS A 99 32.21 -12.68 -4.60
N ILE A 100 31.88 -12.18 -3.41
CA ILE A 100 32.76 -11.32 -2.60
C ILE A 100 33.68 -12.10 -1.64
N TYR A 101 33.38 -13.38 -1.42
CA TYR A 101 34.15 -14.27 -0.56
C TYR A 101 34.10 -15.69 -1.12
N SER A 102 35.28 -16.30 -1.30
CA SER A 102 35.45 -17.70 -1.65
C SER A 102 36.59 -18.33 -0.83
N THR A 103 36.53 -19.64 -0.60
CA THR A 103 37.59 -20.38 0.10
C THR A 103 37.97 -21.58 -0.74
N ASP A 104 39.25 -21.63 -1.12
CA ASP A 104 39.84 -22.74 -1.87
C ASP A 104 40.98 -23.37 -1.04
N SER A 105 41.69 -24.36 -1.60
CA SER A 105 42.87 -24.98 -0.95
C SER A 105 44.00 -24.00 -0.63
N HIS A 106 43.98 -22.80 -1.23
CA HIS A 106 44.96 -21.73 -1.01
C HIS A 106 44.55 -20.73 0.09
N GLY A 107 43.40 -20.94 0.74
CA GLY A 107 42.88 -20.06 1.78
C GLY A 107 41.74 -19.13 1.30
N PRO A 108 41.27 -18.21 2.16
CA PRO A 108 40.17 -17.31 1.86
C PRO A 108 40.59 -16.18 0.91
N VAL A 109 39.75 -15.92 -0.11
CA VAL A 109 39.91 -14.82 -1.06
C VAL A 109 38.73 -13.87 -0.91
N PHE A 110 39.02 -12.59 -0.68
CA PHE A 110 38.03 -11.51 -0.62
C PHE A 110 38.06 -10.71 -1.91
N LYS A 111 36.89 -10.34 -2.44
CA LYS A 111 36.76 -9.55 -3.67
C LYS A 111 35.87 -8.33 -3.45
N SER A 112 36.22 -7.23 -4.12
CA SER A 112 35.40 -6.02 -4.24
C SER A 112 34.12 -6.31 -5.02
N LEU A 113 33.16 -5.36 -5.00
CA LEU A 113 31.98 -5.37 -5.87
C LEU A 113 32.37 -5.36 -7.36
N ASP A 114 33.55 -4.85 -7.69
CA ASP A 114 34.10 -4.81 -9.06
C ASP A 114 34.93 -6.06 -9.41
N GLY A 115 35.12 -6.99 -8.46
CA GLY A 115 35.81 -8.26 -8.65
C GLY A 115 37.32 -8.23 -8.35
N GLU A 116 37.88 -7.06 -8.00
CA GLU A 116 39.28 -6.92 -7.60
C GLU A 116 39.56 -7.65 -6.28
N VAL A 117 40.71 -8.33 -6.17
CA VAL A 117 41.09 -9.07 -4.97
C VAL A 117 41.55 -8.10 -3.88
N ILE A 118 40.90 -8.17 -2.72
CA ILE A 118 41.17 -7.34 -1.55
C ILE A 118 41.99 -8.17 -0.54
N SER A 119 42.90 -7.53 0.18
CA SER A 119 43.64 -8.18 1.28
C SER A 119 42.69 -8.59 2.41
N CYS A 120 43.03 -9.66 3.14
CA CYS A 120 42.21 -10.17 4.26
C CYS A 120 41.92 -9.09 5.33
N GLU A 121 42.87 -8.19 5.57
CA GLU A 121 42.71 -7.09 6.53
C GLU A 121 41.69 -6.06 6.05
N ALA A 122 41.66 -5.75 4.76
CA ALA A 122 40.70 -4.80 4.20
C ALA A 122 39.29 -5.42 4.04
N GLY A 123 39.21 -6.73 3.78
CA GLY A 123 37.91 -7.45 3.71
C GLY A 123 37.22 -7.65 5.06
N THR A 124 37.99 -7.64 6.16
CA THR A 124 37.46 -7.78 7.54
C THR A 124 37.25 -6.45 8.24
N LYS A 125 37.81 -5.35 7.71
CA LYS A 125 37.59 -4.00 8.25
C LYS A 125 36.13 -3.58 8.04
N VAL A 126 35.44 -3.40 9.16
CA VAL A 126 34.13 -2.73 9.21
C VAL A 126 34.36 -1.22 9.04
N GLU A 127 34.62 -0.76 7.81
CA GLU A 127 34.95 0.65 7.52
C GLU A 127 33.76 1.63 7.61
N ALA A 128 32.60 1.18 8.08
CA ALA A 128 31.51 2.10 8.38
C ALA A 128 31.61 2.53 9.85
N GLY A 129 32.48 3.51 10.15
CA GLY A 129 32.46 4.18 11.46
C GLY A 129 31.04 4.64 11.82
N LEU A 130 30.70 4.75 13.11
CA LEU A 130 29.34 4.95 13.62
C LEU A 130 28.48 5.93 12.78
N ARG A 131 29.07 7.00 12.24
CA ARG A 131 28.36 7.98 11.39
C ARG A 131 27.81 7.44 10.07
N LYS A 132 28.40 6.40 9.48
CA LYS A 132 27.97 5.82 8.18
C LYS A 132 27.01 4.64 8.32
N ASN A 133 26.94 4.00 9.49
CA ASN A 133 26.12 2.82 9.76
C ASN A 133 25.16 3.06 10.93
N PHE A 134 24.50 4.22 10.97
CA PHE A 134 23.45 4.54 11.96
C PHE A 134 23.85 4.39 13.44
N GLY A 135 25.14 4.54 13.76
CA GLY A 135 25.66 4.34 15.10
C GLY A 135 25.90 2.88 15.49
N LEU A 136 25.74 1.92 14.57
CA LEU A 136 25.93 0.49 14.81
C LEU A 136 27.36 0.07 14.46
N GLU A 137 27.94 -0.81 15.29
CA GLU A 137 29.29 -1.34 15.12
C GLU A 137 29.42 -2.35 13.96
N ALA A 138 28.31 -2.98 13.56
CA ALA A 138 28.28 -4.01 12.52
C ALA A 138 27.38 -3.59 11.35
N PRO A 139 27.77 -3.86 10.08
CA PRO A 139 27.01 -3.42 8.92
C PRO A 139 25.59 -3.97 8.95
N THR A 140 24.60 -3.09 8.86
CA THR A 140 23.19 -3.48 8.89
C THR A 140 22.62 -3.47 7.47
N PRO A 141 21.97 -4.56 7.00
CA PRO A 141 21.30 -4.54 5.70
C PRO A 141 20.15 -3.53 5.66
N GLY A 142 20.22 -2.57 4.73
CA GLY A 142 19.21 -1.53 4.55
C GLY A 142 19.33 -0.37 5.54
N PHE A 143 18.36 0.54 5.52
CA PHE A 143 18.36 1.79 6.29
C PHE A 143 17.45 1.77 7.54
N GLY A 144 16.94 0.58 7.91
CA GLY A 144 15.85 0.47 8.88
C GLY A 144 14.54 1.08 8.36
N TYR A 145 13.44 0.81 9.07
CA TYR A 145 12.17 1.48 8.81
C TYR A 145 11.40 1.61 10.11
N ALA A 146 10.81 2.79 10.33
CA ALA A 146 9.92 3.05 11.45
C ALA A 146 8.51 3.36 10.93
N TRP A 147 7.50 2.76 11.56
CA TRP A 147 6.12 3.11 11.30
C TRP A 147 5.84 4.50 11.85
N HIS A 148 5.18 5.34 11.06
CA HIS A 148 4.73 6.65 11.51
C HIS A 148 3.23 6.63 11.74
N ARG A 149 2.81 7.43 12.71
CA ARG A 149 1.40 7.65 13.02
C ARG A 149 0.79 8.60 11.98
N ASN A 150 -0.33 8.22 11.36
CA ASN A 150 -1.13 9.13 10.55
C ASN A 150 -2.37 9.60 11.31
N LYS A 151 -2.31 10.81 11.87
CA LYS A 151 -3.38 11.41 12.68
C LYS A 151 -4.70 11.60 11.92
N GLU A 152 -4.65 11.65 10.59
CA GLU A 152 -5.85 11.86 9.78
C GLU A 152 -6.80 10.67 9.85
N ASP A 153 -6.25 9.46 9.86
CA ASP A 153 -6.97 8.18 9.79
C ASP A 153 -7.39 7.64 11.17
N GLU A 154 -7.08 8.37 12.23
CA GLU A 154 -7.33 7.91 13.59
C GLU A 154 -8.75 8.12 14.08
N LEU A 155 -9.16 7.27 15.01
CA LEU A 155 -10.40 7.43 15.75
C LEU A 155 -10.40 8.75 16.52
N PRO A 156 -11.56 9.41 16.69
CA PRO A 156 -11.65 10.67 17.42
C PRO A 156 -11.01 10.62 18.82
N THR A 157 -11.13 9.48 19.52
CA THR A 157 -10.58 9.28 20.86
C THR A 157 -9.06 9.36 20.90
N THR A 158 -8.36 8.78 19.93
CA THR A 158 -6.89 8.84 19.84
C THR A 158 -6.42 10.14 19.20
N LYS A 159 -7.14 10.63 18.20
CA LYS A 159 -6.84 11.86 17.46
C LYS A 159 -6.83 13.11 18.36
N TYR A 160 -7.74 13.18 19.32
CA TYR A 160 -7.88 14.32 20.24
C TYR A 160 -7.33 14.07 21.65
N SER A 161 -6.73 12.91 21.91
CA SER A 161 -6.11 12.63 23.20
C SER A 161 -4.85 13.46 23.40
N LYS A 162 -4.77 14.14 24.56
CA LYS A 162 -3.61 14.94 24.96
C LYS A 162 -2.37 14.08 25.19
N ASP A 163 -2.55 12.86 25.70
CA ASP A 163 -1.45 11.94 26.00
C ASP A 163 -0.76 11.49 24.71
N PHE A 164 -1.56 11.11 23.70
CA PHE A 164 -1.04 10.74 22.40
C PHE A 164 -0.41 11.92 21.65
N ALA A 165 -0.97 13.12 21.78
CA ALA A 165 -0.35 14.33 21.25
C ALA A 165 1.02 14.61 21.90
N ALA A 166 1.19 14.32 23.19
CA ALA A 166 2.48 14.46 23.87
C ALA A 166 3.52 13.42 23.40
N LEU A 167 3.08 12.26 22.90
CA LEU A 167 3.95 11.23 22.35
C LEU A 167 4.41 11.53 20.91
N GLU A 168 3.70 12.36 20.14
CA GLU A 168 4.08 12.76 18.76
C GLU A 168 5.50 13.37 18.69
N LYS A 169 6.01 13.94 19.79
CA LYS A 169 7.39 14.46 19.84
C LYS A 169 8.45 13.36 19.67
N TYR A 170 8.11 12.12 20.01
CA TYR A 170 9.02 10.97 19.85
C TYR A 170 8.98 10.39 18.45
N ASP A 171 7.91 10.64 17.68
CA ASP A 171 7.83 10.24 16.26
C ASP A 171 8.91 10.96 15.42
N LYS A 172 9.32 12.18 15.83
CA LYS A 172 10.30 13.01 15.10
C LYS A 172 11.75 12.52 15.17
N PHE A 173 12.13 11.69 16.14
CA PHE A 173 13.52 11.19 16.23
C PHE A 173 13.88 10.18 15.13
N THR A 174 12.96 9.90 14.21
CA THR A 174 13.16 9.00 13.07
C THR A 174 13.74 9.67 11.82
N TYR A 175 13.77 11.00 11.75
CA TYR A 175 14.43 11.74 10.68
C TYR A 175 15.83 12.15 11.15
N SER A 176 16.83 11.37 10.76
CA SER A 176 18.17 11.92 10.61
C SER A 176 18.16 12.76 9.34
N ASP A 177 18.45 14.06 9.47
CA ASP A 177 18.94 14.88 8.35
C ASP A 177 20.23 14.27 7.77
#